data_AF-M7RQY9-F1
#
_entry.id   AF-M7RQY9-F1
#
_cell.length_a   1.000
_cell.length_b   1.000
_cell.length_c   1.000
_cell.angle_alpha   90.00
_cell.angle_beta   90.00
_cell.angle_gamma   90.00
#
_symmetry.space_group_name_H-M   'P 1'
#
loop_
_entity.id
_entity.type
_entity.pdbx_description
1 polymer ?
#
loop_
_entity_poly.entity_id
_entity_poly.type
_entity_poly.pdbx_seq_one_letter_code
_entity_poly.pdbx_strand_id
1 'polypeptide(L)'
;PMRAFNSLNRVGASALSNEIASGSVFFAVGGIGWLLAVLKKLPPALRTLWLIITMVLGVVFVWMMVRVYNSIDTVPTWYSVWTPLGFFLTLFIGGPLLGYLLLRIAGVNGWAMRLLPAVSVLALVVIAIMVAMQGAELATIHSSIQQASALVPDYGSLMAWRMVLLAAALCCWIVPQLKGYQPAVPLLSVAFILMLAGELIGRGVFYGLHMTVGMAVAS
;
A
#
# COMPACT_ATOMS: atom_id res chain seq x y z
N PRO A 1 15.87 14.96 15.13
CA PRO A 1 15.13 15.85 14.22
C PRO A 1 16.00 16.87 13.43
N MET A 2 16.86 17.68 14.07
CA MET A 2 17.61 18.75 13.37
C MET A 2 18.63 18.28 12.31
N ARG A 3 18.98 16.99 12.29
CA ARG A 3 19.89 16.37 11.30
C ARG A 3 19.16 15.66 10.15
N ALA A 4 17.83 15.76 10.06
CA ALA A 4 17.04 15.07 9.03
C ALA A 4 17.51 15.43 7.61
N PHE A 5 17.97 16.66 7.38
CA PHE A 5 18.52 17.08 6.08
C PHE A 5 19.76 16.30 5.64
N ASN A 6 20.53 15.72 6.56
CA ASN A 6 21.67 14.87 6.21
C ASN A 6 21.24 13.59 5.48
N SER A 7 19.98 13.18 5.62
CA SER A 7 19.43 12.04 4.88
C SER A 7 19.39 12.29 3.38
N LEU A 8 19.41 13.55 2.90
CA LEU A 8 19.42 13.91 1.48
C LEU A 8 20.83 13.92 0.86
N ASN A 9 21.88 13.86 1.68
CA ASN A 9 23.27 13.94 1.19
C ASN A 9 23.71 12.69 0.40
N ARG A 10 22.91 11.61 0.40
CA ARG A 10 23.21 10.35 -0.29
C ARG A 10 22.13 9.95 -1.30
N VAL A 11 21.40 10.92 -1.85
CA VAL A 11 20.46 10.66 -2.96
C VAL A 11 21.25 10.07 -4.13
N GLY A 12 20.69 9.02 -4.74
CA GLY A 12 21.34 8.19 -5.75
C GLY A 12 22.09 6.99 -5.17
N ALA A 13 22.73 7.13 -4.01
CA ALA A 13 23.58 6.09 -3.41
C ALA A 13 22.89 5.25 -2.32
N SER A 14 21.87 5.80 -1.64
CA SER A 14 21.15 5.12 -0.56
C SER A 14 19.67 4.97 -0.90
N ALA A 15 19.13 3.76 -0.73
CA ALA A 15 17.71 3.49 -0.95
C ALA A 15 16.83 4.34 -0.01
N LEU A 16 17.20 4.46 1.27
CA LEU A 16 16.50 5.28 2.27
C LEU A 16 16.52 6.77 1.87
N SER A 17 17.65 7.27 1.37
CA SER A 17 17.76 8.66 0.89
C SER A 17 16.86 8.91 -0.32
N ASN A 18 16.80 7.95 -1.25
CA ASN A 18 15.94 8.02 -2.43
C ASN A 18 14.45 8.00 -2.08
N GLU A 19 14.05 7.21 -1.08
CA GLU A 19 12.68 7.20 -0.56
C GLU A 19 12.29 8.58 0.01
N ILE A 20 13.12 9.14 0.90
CA ILE A 20 12.84 10.45 1.52
C ILE A 20 12.76 11.56 0.45
N ALA A 21 13.68 11.56 -0.51
CA ALA A 21 13.70 12.55 -1.59
C ALA A 21 12.47 12.42 -2.50
N SER A 22 12.16 11.21 -2.96
CA SER A 22 10.99 10.96 -3.83
C SER A 22 9.66 11.26 -3.12
N GLY A 23 9.53 10.91 -1.84
CA GLY A 23 8.38 11.27 -1.02
C GLY A 23 8.22 12.78 -0.88
N SER A 24 9.31 13.50 -0.60
CA SER A 24 9.31 14.97 -0.51
C SER A 24 8.86 15.62 -1.81
N VAL A 25 9.35 15.14 -2.96
CA VAL A 25 8.94 15.62 -4.29
C VAL A 25 7.46 15.33 -4.56
N PHE A 26 6.99 14.11 -4.27
CA PHE A 26 5.58 13.75 -4.44
C PHE A 26 4.67 14.64 -3.60
N PHE A 27 4.98 14.84 -2.31
CA PHE A 27 4.20 15.72 -1.44
C PHE A 27 4.24 17.18 -1.88
N ALA A 28 5.40 17.70 -2.30
CA ALA A 28 5.52 19.06 -2.78
C ALA A 28 4.69 19.28 -4.06
N VAL A 29 4.84 18.41 -5.07
CA VAL A 29 4.11 18.52 -6.34
C VAL A 29 2.60 18.33 -6.13
N GLY A 30 2.21 17.33 -5.34
CA GLY A 30 0.80 17.09 -5.01
C GLY A 30 0.17 18.25 -4.22
N GLY A 31 0.88 18.75 -3.20
CA GLY A 31 0.41 19.85 -2.35
C GLY A 31 0.32 21.18 -3.10
N ILE A 32 1.31 21.51 -3.92
CA ILE A 32 1.27 22.71 -4.79
C ILE A 32 0.12 22.58 -5.80
N GLY A 33 -0.04 21.41 -6.42
CA GLY A 33 -1.13 21.15 -7.36
C GLY A 33 -2.51 21.34 -6.72
N TRP A 34 -2.69 20.79 -5.52
CA TRP A 34 -3.91 20.98 -4.72
C TRP A 34 -4.16 22.44 -4.39
N LEU A 35 -3.15 23.16 -3.88
CA LEU A 35 -3.29 24.58 -3.51
C LEU A 35 -3.66 25.44 -4.71
N LEU A 36 -2.99 25.25 -5.84
CA LEU A 36 -3.28 25.97 -7.08
C LEU A 36 -4.69 25.66 -7.61
N ALA A 37 -5.17 24.43 -7.43
CA ALA A 37 -6.52 24.02 -7.82
C ALA A 37 -7.58 24.68 -6.92
N VAL A 38 -7.35 24.73 -5.60
CA VAL A 38 -8.21 25.44 -4.64
C VAL A 38 -8.27 26.93 -4.96
N LEU A 39 -7.14 27.54 -5.29
CA LEU A 39 -7.05 28.96 -5.69
C LEU A 39 -7.61 29.24 -7.09
N LYS A 40 -8.09 28.21 -7.82
CA LYS A 40 -8.58 28.30 -9.21
C LYS A 40 -7.56 28.95 -10.17
N LYS A 41 -6.27 28.80 -9.88
CA LYS A 41 -5.16 29.36 -10.68
C LYS A 41 -4.63 28.41 -11.75
N LEU A 42 -5.19 27.21 -11.86
CA LEU A 42 -4.79 26.19 -12.83
C LEU A 42 -5.78 26.12 -14.00
N PRO A 43 -5.34 26.42 -15.24
CA PRO A 43 -6.11 26.13 -16.45
C PRO A 43 -6.44 24.62 -16.56
N PRO A 44 -7.55 24.22 -17.20
CA PRO A 44 -7.98 22.82 -17.27
C PRO A 44 -6.93 21.86 -17.84
N ALA A 45 -6.27 22.23 -18.94
CA ALA A 45 -5.22 21.41 -19.56
C ALA A 45 -4.02 21.21 -18.62
N LEU A 46 -3.57 22.28 -17.95
CA LEU A 46 -2.45 22.23 -17.02
C LEU A 46 -2.81 21.42 -15.77
N ARG A 47 -4.06 21.51 -15.29
CA ARG A 47 -4.56 20.68 -14.19
C ARG A 47 -4.49 19.19 -14.52
N THR A 48 -4.93 18.79 -15.71
CA THR A 48 -4.87 17.39 -16.15
C THR A 48 -3.43 16.89 -16.24
N LEU A 49 -2.54 17.67 -16.86
CA LEU A 49 -1.12 17.35 -16.92
C LEU A 49 -0.50 17.21 -15.52
N TRP A 50 -0.82 18.13 -14.62
CA TRP A 50 -0.33 18.11 -13.24
C TRP A 50 -0.79 16.88 -12.47
N LEU A 51 -2.04 16.45 -12.66
CA LEU A 51 -2.58 15.22 -12.07
C LEU A 51 -1.81 14.00 -12.58
N ILE A 52 -1.56 13.90 -13.89
CA ILE A 52 -0.78 12.80 -14.47
C ILE A 52 0.63 12.76 -13.87
N ILE A 53 1.32 13.90 -13.80
CA ILE A 53 2.65 14.00 -13.18
C ILE A 53 2.60 13.52 -11.72
N THR A 54 1.60 13.98 -10.95
CA THR A 54 1.44 13.59 -9.54
C THR A 54 1.19 12.09 -9.39
N MET A 55 0.39 11.49 -10.28
CA MET A 55 0.14 10.03 -10.28
C MET A 55 1.43 9.24 -10.56
N VAL A 56 2.23 9.66 -11.55
CA VAL A 56 3.51 9.02 -11.86
C VAL A 56 4.48 9.14 -10.69
N LEU A 57 4.57 10.32 -10.06
CA LEU A 57 5.40 10.52 -8.87
C LEU A 57 4.95 9.65 -7.69
N GLY A 58 3.64 9.42 -7.52
CA GLY A 58 3.12 8.50 -6.51
C GLY A 58 3.57 7.06 -6.74
N VAL A 59 3.54 6.59 -7.98
CA VAL A 59 4.04 5.25 -8.36
C VAL A 59 5.54 5.14 -8.10
N VAL A 60 6.31 6.17 -8.49
CA VAL A 60 7.76 6.23 -8.23
C VAL A 60 8.06 6.23 -6.73
N PHE A 61 7.30 6.97 -5.93
CA PHE A 61 7.48 7.00 -4.48
C PHE A 61 7.26 5.62 -3.85
N VAL A 62 6.18 4.91 -4.21
CA VAL A 62 5.95 3.53 -3.75
C VAL A 62 7.07 2.60 -4.19
N TRP A 63 7.55 2.74 -5.43
CA TRP A 63 8.71 1.98 -5.91
C TRP A 63 9.97 2.24 -5.06
N MET A 64 10.24 3.50 -4.70
CA MET A 64 11.40 3.83 -3.85
C MET A 64 11.26 3.28 -2.44
N MET A 65 10.05 3.26 -1.88
CA MET A 65 9.77 2.64 -0.58
C MET A 65 10.07 1.13 -0.62
N VAL A 66 9.64 0.43 -1.67
CA VAL A 66 9.96 -1.00 -1.86
C VAL A 66 11.46 -1.23 -1.96
N ARG A 67 12.19 -0.38 -2.69
CA ARG A 67 13.64 -0.53 -2.84
C ARG A 67 14.40 -0.45 -1.52
N VAL A 68 13.87 0.23 -0.50
CA VAL A 68 14.49 0.23 0.83
C VAL A 68 14.56 -1.19 1.36
N TYR A 69 13.46 -1.93 1.30
CA TYR A 69 13.39 -3.32 1.77
C TYR A 69 14.17 -4.29 0.88
N ASN A 70 14.07 -4.13 -0.44
CA ASN A 70 14.81 -4.98 -1.40
C ASN A 70 16.31 -4.68 -1.49
N SER A 71 16.80 -3.61 -0.83
CA SER A 71 18.25 -3.33 -0.75
C SER A 71 18.92 -3.95 0.47
N ILE A 72 18.15 -4.57 1.36
CA ILE A 72 18.62 -5.19 2.60
C ILE A 72 18.72 -6.70 2.35
N ASP A 73 19.84 -7.13 1.78
CA ASP A 73 20.08 -8.54 1.42
C ASP A 73 20.14 -9.47 2.65
N THR A 74 20.31 -8.90 3.84
CA THR A 74 20.39 -9.63 5.11
C THR A 74 19.04 -10.09 5.66
N VAL A 75 17.92 -9.69 5.04
CA VAL A 75 16.56 -10.09 5.45
C VAL A 75 15.85 -10.79 4.28
N PRO A 76 15.97 -12.12 4.14
CA PRO A 76 15.48 -12.86 2.97
C PRO A 76 13.98 -12.78 2.75
N THR A 77 13.20 -12.59 3.81
CA THR A 77 11.74 -12.41 3.75
C THR A 77 11.33 -11.08 3.11
N TRP A 78 12.18 -10.07 3.22
CA TRP A 78 11.95 -8.75 2.62
C TRP A 78 12.57 -8.66 1.22
N TYR A 79 13.68 -9.35 0.98
CA TYR A 79 14.29 -9.52 -0.34
C TYR A 79 13.52 -10.57 -1.16
N SER A 80 12.29 -10.25 -1.54
CA SER A 80 11.44 -11.15 -2.34
C SER A 80 10.57 -10.38 -3.33
N VAL A 81 9.99 -11.10 -4.30
CA VAL A 81 9.01 -10.54 -5.24
C VAL A 81 7.70 -10.16 -4.54
N TRP A 82 7.43 -10.77 -3.37
CA TRP A 82 6.22 -10.50 -2.58
C TRP A 82 6.20 -9.09 -1.98
N THR A 83 7.38 -8.51 -1.69
CA THR A 83 7.50 -7.16 -1.16
C THR A 83 6.97 -6.10 -2.14
N PRO A 84 7.49 -5.94 -3.37
CA PRO A 84 6.92 -4.99 -4.34
C PRO A 84 5.43 -5.23 -4.56
N LEU A 85 5.05 -6.49 -4.77
CA LEU A 85 3.66 -6.85 -5.07
C LEU A 85 2.73 -6.43 -3.93
N GLY A 86 3.09 -6.72 -2.68
CA GLY A 86 2.31 -6.35 -1.50
C GLY A 86 2.22 -4.84 -1.26
N PHE A 87 3.21 -4.05 -1.67
CA PHE A 87 3.16 -2.59 -1.56
C PHE A 87 2.24 -1.97 -2.61
N PHE A 88 2.35 -2.40 -3.87
CA PHE A 88 1.48 -1.91 -4.93
C PHE A 88 0.03 -2.38 -4.77
N LEU A 89 -0.21 -3.60 -4.28
CA LEU A 89 -1.58 -4.08 -4.06
C LEU A 89 -2.32 -3.29 -2.98
N THR A 90 -1.63 -2.82 -1.94
CA THR A 90 -2.21 -1.89 -0.96
C THR A 90 -2.67 -0.59 -1.61
N LEU A 91 -1.93 -0.08 -2.61
CA LEU A 91 -2.33 1.10 -3.37
C LEU A 91 -3.63 0.83 -4.17
N PHE A 92 -3.75 -0.34 -4.80
CA PHE A 92 -4.93 -0.72 -5.60
C PHE A 92 -6.16 -1.12 -4.76
N ILE A 93 -5.99 -1.39 -3.47
CA ILE A 93 -7.12 -1.55 -2.54
C ILE A 93 -7.49 -0.21 -1.90
N GLY A 94 -6.53 0.46 -1.25
CA GLY A 94 -6.84 1.66 -0.46
C GLY A 94 -7.08 2.90 -1.30
N GLY A 95 -6.34 3.06 -2.40
CA GLY A 95 -6.48 4.22 -3.28
C GLY A 95 -7.88 4.36 -3.88
N PRO A 96 -8.42 3.32 -4.55
CA PRO A 96 -9.77 3.39 -5.12
C PRO A 96 -10.87 3.56 -4.08
N LEU A 97 -10.79 2.90 -2.92
CA LEU A 97 -11.79 3.02 -1.86
C LEU A 97 -11.80 4.43 -1.25
N LEU A 98 -10.63 4.97 -0.90
CA LEU A 98 -10.50 6.33 -0.38
C LEU A 98 -10.91 7.37 -1.44
N GLY A 99 -10.46 7.18 -2.68
CA GLY A 99 -10.83 8.04 -3.80
C GLY A 99 -12.34 8.07 -4.02
N TYR A 100 -13.00 6.91 -3.99
CA TYR A 100 -14.45 6.81 -4.11
C TYR A 100 -15.17 7.51 -2.94
N LEU A 101 -14.70 7.31 -1.70
CA LEU A 101 -15.23 8.01 -0.51
C LEU A 101 -15.16 9.54 -0.68
N LEU A 102 -13.99 10.07 -1.07
CA LEU A 102 -13.78 11.50 -1.27
C LEU A 102 -14.64 12.07 -2.41
N LEU A 103 -14.75 11.34 -3.53
CA LEU A 103 -15.63 11.73 -4.65
C LEU A 103 -17.10 11.77 -4.22
N ARG A 104 -17.53 10.82 -3.38
CA ARG A 104 -18.90 10.80 -2.83
C ARG A 104 -19.16 11.95 -1.85
N ILE A 105 -18.18 12.31 -1.02
CA ILE A 105 -18.26 13.51 -0.16
C ILE A 105 -18.37 14.77 -1.02
N ALA A 106 -17.65 14.83 -2.15
CA ALA A 106 -17.70 15.94 -3.08
C ALA A 106 -18.96 15.96 -3.98
N GLY A 107 -19.89 15.02 -3.80
CA GLY A 107 -21.12 14.94 -4.61
C GLY A 107 -20.89 14.53 -6.07
N VAL A 108 -19.71 14.01 -6.42
CA VAL A 108 -19.39 13.55 -7.77
C VAL A 108 -20.03 12.19 -8.01
N ASN A 109 -20.77 12.08 -9.12
CA ASN A 109 -21.34 10.83 -9.60
C ASN A 109 -20.94 10.65 -11.07
N GLY A 110 -20.44 9.48 -11.43
CA GLY A 110 -20.04 9.18 -12.81
C GLY A 110 -19.83 7.69 -13.06
N TRP A 111 -19.93 7.28 -14.32
CA TRP A 111 -19.73 5.89 -14.72
C TRP A 111 -18.33 5.38 -14.38
N ALA A 112 -17.30 6.22 -14.53
CA ALA A 112 -15.91 5.88 -14.21
C ALA A 112 -15.72 5.45 -12.74
N MET A 113 -16.58 5.88 -11.81
CA MET A 113 -16.52 5.46 -10.42
C MET A 113 -16.83 3.97 -10.21
N ARG A 114 -17.52 3.33 -11.18
CA ARG A 114 -17.78 1.88 -11.15
C ARG A 114 -16.54 1.04 -11.45
N LEU A 115 -15.50 1.62 -12.04
CA LEU A 115 -14.23 0.94 -12.27
C LEU A 115 -13.44 0.77 -10.96
N LEU A 116 -13.61 1.69 -10.01
CA LEU A 116 -12.85 1.71 -8.75
C LEU A 116 -13.05 0.42 -7.92
N PRO A 117 -14.30 -0.05 -7.66
CA PRO A 117 -14.50 -1.33 -6.98
C PRO A 117 -13.93 -2.52 -7.75
N ALA A 118 -14.03 -2.52 -9.10
CA ALA A 118 -13.53 -3.62 -9.92
C ALA A 118 -12.00 -3.78 -9.80
N VAL A 119 -11.27 -2.66 -9.81
CA VAL A 119 -9.81 -2.65 -9.59
C VAL A 119 -9.47 -3.21 -8.20
N SER A 120 -10.19 -2.82 -7.15
CA SER A 120 -9.92 -3.33 -5.79
C SER A 120 -10.32 -4.79 -5.60
N VAL A 121 -11.33 -5.30 -6.30
CA VAL A 121 -11.67 -6.73 -6.31
C VAL A 121 -10.56 -7.53 -6.97
N LEU A 122 -10.07 -7.10 -8.14
CA LEU A 122 -8.93 -7.74 -8.80
C LEU A 122 -7.70 -7.72 -7.89
N ALA A 123 -7.41 -6.58 -7.25
CA ALA A 123 -6.33 -6.48 -6.27
C ALA A 123 -6.50 -7.47 -5.11
N LEU A 124 -7.71 -7.63 -4.56
CA LEU A 124 -7.98 -8.60 -3.49
C LEU A 124 -7.71 -10.05 -3.93
N VAL A 125 -8.09 -10.42 -5.16
CA VAL A 125 -7.80 -11.75 -5.71
C VAL A 125 -6.28 -11.97 -5.81
N VAL A 126 -5.54 -10.99 -6.32
CA VAL A 126 -4.08 -11.08 -6.41
C VAL A 126 -3.44 -11.12 -5.02
N ILE A 127 -3.98 -10.39 -4.02
CA ILE A 127 -3.53 -10.50 -2.62
C ILE A 127 -3.77 -11.90 -2.08
N ALA A 128 -4.94 -12.51 -2.33
CA ALA A 128 -5.23 -13.87 -1.87
C ALA A 128 -4.20 -14.88 -2.41
N ILE A 129 -3.89 -14.78 -3.71
CA ILE A 129 -2.89 -15.61 -4.37
C ILE A 129 -1.50 -15.35 -3.77
N MET A 130 -1.11 -14.09 -3.66
CA MET A 130 0.16 -13.66 -3.05
C MET A 130 0.33 -14.25 -1.65
N VAL A 131 -0.67 -14.10 -0.78
CA VAL A 131 -0.61 -14.56 0.62
C VAL A 131 -0.48 -16.08 0.70
N ALA A 132 -1.19 -16.81 -0.17
CA ALA A 132 -1.09 -18.26 -0.25
C ALA A 132 0.29 -18.72 -0.74
N MET A 133 0.81 -18.11 -1.81
CA MET A 133 2.12 -18.43 -2.36
C MET A 133 3.26 -18.04 -1.42
N GLN A 134 3.19 -16.85 -0.82
CA GLN A 134 4.13 -16.41 0.21
C GLN A 134 4.10 -17.36 1.41
N GLY A 135 2.92 -17.80 1.85
CA GLY A 135 2.78 -18.80 2.93
C GLY A 135 3.45 -20.14 2.58
N ALA A 136 3.33 -20.59 1.34
CA ALA A 136 3.98 -21.81 0.85
C ALA A 136 5.51 -21.66 0.77
N GLU A 137 6.03 -20.51 0.31
CA GLU A 137 7.47 -20.25 0.28
C GLU A 137 8.07 -20.11 1.69
N LEU A 138 7.36 -19.46 2.63
CA LEU A 138 7.79 -19.36 4.03
C LEU A 138 7.95 -20.74 4.69
N ALA A 139 7.15 -21.72 4.28
CA ALA A 139 7.27 -23.09 4.77
C ALA A 139 8.58 -23.77 4.31
N THR A 140 9.19 -23.30 3.22
CA THR A 140 10.42 -23.84 2.63
C THR A 140 11.69 -23.07 3.02
N ILE A 141 11.57 -21.88 3.60
CA ILE A 141 12.71 -21.07 4.05
C ILE A 141 13.12 -21.52 5.47
N HIS A 142 14.24 -22.25 5.53
CA HIS A 142 14.85 -22.71 6.77
C HIS A 142 16.18 -21.98 7.00
N SER A 143 16.37 -21.41 8.19
CA SER A 143 17.71 -21.08 8.70
C SER A 143 18.20 -22.25 9.57
N SER A 144 19.51 -22.35 9.82
CA SER A 144 20.11 -23.40 10.65
C SER A 144 19.65 -23.39 12.12
N ILE A 145 18.84 -22.41 12.55
CA ILE A 145 18.40 -22.21 13.93
C ILE A 145 16.87 -22.15 14.06
N GLN A 146 16.12 -21.56 13.10
CA GLN A 146 14.65 -21.52 13.11
C GLN A 146 14.02 -21.47 11.70
N GLN A 147 12.82 -22.04 11.56
CA GLN A 147 11.98 -21.96 10.35
C GLN A 147 11.26 -20.61 10.32
N ALA A 148 11.16 -19.97 9.14
CA ALA A 148 10.53 -18.64 9.00
C ALA A 148 9.06 -18.60 9.47
N SER A 149 8.36 -19.74 9.43
CA SER A 149 7.00 -19.91 9.95
C SER A 149 6.89 -19.83 11.48
N ALA A 150 7.99 -20.05 12.22
CA ALA A 150 8.01 -19.94 13.68
C ALA A 150 8.17 -18.50 14.19
N LEU A 151 8.53 -17.53 13.31
CA LEU A 151 8.65 -16.12 13.68
C LEU A 151 7.29 -15.47 13.94
N VAL A 152 6.22 -15.95 13.30
CA VAL A 152 4.85 -15.48 13.51
C VAL A 152 3.97 -16.71 13.78
N PRO A 153 3.83 -17.14 15.05
CA PRO A 153 3.10 -18.34 15.44
C PRO A 153 1.67 -18.42 14.89
N ASP A 154 1.04 -17.27 14.62
CA ASP A 154 -0.32 -17.15 14.11
C ASP A 154 -0.40 -16.62 12.67
N TYR A 155 0.65 -16.80 11.85
CA TYR A 155 0.70 -16.26 10.47
C TYR A 155 -0.58 -16.54 9.66
N GLY A 156 -1.04 -17.81 9.67
CA GLY A 156 -2.24 -18.22 8.94
C GLY A 156 -3.52 -17.54 9.47
N SER A 157 -3.66 -17.42 10.79
CA SER A 157 -4.81 -16.76 11.43
C SER A 157 -4.84 -15.26 11.14
N LEU A 158 -3.69 -14.57 11.25
CA LEU A 158 -3.57 -13.15 10.94
C LEU A 158 -3.85 -12.87 9.46
N MET A 159 -3.32 -13.69 8.56
CA MET A 159 -3.60 -13.56 7.13
C MET A 159 -5.07 -13.85 6.80
N ALA A 160 -5.71 -14.81 7.47
CA ALA A 160 -7.15 -15.05 7.33
C ALA A 160 -7.97 -13.83 7.78
N TRP A 161 -7.64 -13.25 8.95
CA TRP A 161 -8.30 -12.02 9.42
C TRP A 161 -8.13 -10.85 8.47
N ARG A 162 -6.93 -10.67 7.90
CA ARG A 162 -6.71 -9.69 6.83
C ARG A 162 -7.68 -9.92 5.66
N MET A 163 -7.81 -11.15 5.18
CA MET A 163 -8.72 -11.45 4.06
C MET A 163 -10.19 -11.18 4.41
N VAL A 164 -10.63 -11.54 5.62
CA VAL A 164 -11.98 -11.28 6.11
C VAL A 164 -12.27 -9.78 6.16
N LEU A 165 -11.34 -8.98 6.71
CA LEU A 165 -11.51 -7.53 6.82
C LEU A 165 -11.54 -6.84 5.45
N LEU A 166 -10.64 -7.22 4.54
CA LEU A 166 -10.61 -6.66 3.18
C LEU A 166 -11.86 -7.06 2.39
N ALA A 167 -12.32 -8.31 2.50
CA ALA A 167 -13.55 -8.77 1.86
C ALA A 167 -14.78 -8.05 2.43
N ALA A 168 -14.86 -7.89 3.76
CA ALA A 168 -15.94 -7.15 4.41
C ALA A 168 -15.98 -5.68 3.95
N ALA A 169 -14.82 -5.02 3.85
CA ALA A 169 -14.71 -3.66 3.32
C ALA A 169 -15.26 -3.55 1.89
N LEU A 170 -14.87 -4.48 1.00
CA LEU A 170 -15.38 -4.49 -0.37
C LEU A 170 -16.87 -4.83 -0.43
N CYS A 171 -17.38 -5.72 0.41
CA CYS A 171 -18.81 -6.01 0.50
C CYS A 171 -19.61 -4.77 0.91
N CYS A 172 -19.18 -4.04 1.94
CA CYS A 172 -19.80 -2.78 2.36
C CYS A 172 -19.82 -1.74 1.22
N TRP A 173 -18.81 -1.75 0.36
CA TRP A 173 -18.72 -0.83 -0.78
C TRP A 173 -19.58 -1.27 -1.99
N ILE A 174 -19.59 -2.57 -2.33
CA ILE A 174 -20.16 -3.11 -3.57
C ILE A 174 -21.66 -3.45 -3.42
N VAL A 175 -22.07 -4.01 -2.28
CA VAL A 175 -23.46 -4.50 -2.09
C VAL A 175 -24.52 -3.41 -2.33
N PRO A 176 -24.37 -2.16 -1.84
CA PRO A 176 -25.34 -1.11 -2.14
C PRO A 176 -25.46 -0.83 -3.64
N GLN A 177 -24.33 -0.88 -4.37
CA GLN A 177 -24.28 -0.62 -5.81
C GLN A 177 -24.99 -1.70 -6.63
N LEU A 178 -24.86 -2.97 -6.20
CA LEU A 178 -25.59 -4.09 -6.82
C LEU A 178 -27.11 -3.98 -6.61
N LYS A 179 -27.54 -3.38 -5.49
CA LYS A 179 -28.95 -3.09 -5.20
C LYS A 179 -29.47 -1.82 -5.91
N GLY A 180 -28.65 -1.18 -6.76
CA GLY A 180 -29.02 0.04 -7.48
C GLY A 180 -28.90 1.32 -6.65
N TYR A 181 -28.42 1.23 -5.40
CA TYR A 181 -28.23 2.38 -4.53
C TYR A 181 -26.78 2.86 -4.53
N GLN A 182 -26.62 4.15 -4.27
CA GLN A 182 -25.30 4.73 -4.03
C GLN A 182 -24.88 4.44 -2.57
N PRO A 183 -23.70 3.82 -2.31
CA PRO A 183 -23.27 3.48 -0.95
C PRO A 183 -23.19 4.73 -0.07
N ALA A 184 -23.78 4.70 1.13
CA ALA A 184 -23.81 5.86 2.01
C ALA A 184 -22.40 6.23 2.48
N VAL A 185 -22.13 7.54 2.68
CA VAL A 185 -20.82 8.02 3.15
C VAL A 185 -20.41 7.37 4.49
N PRO A 186 -21.29 7.23 5.50
CA PRO A 186 -20.92 6.54 6.74
C PRO A 186 -20.52 5.08 6.52
N LEU A 187 -21.21 4.37 5.62
CA LEU A 187 -20.89 2.97 5.28
C LEU A 187 -19.54 2.86 4.58
N LEU A 188 -19.22 3.80 3.68
CA LEU A 188 -17.91 3.88 3.03
C LEU A 188 -16.79 4.21 4.02
N SER A 189 -17.05 5.06 5.02
CA SER A 189 -16.09 5.32 6.10
C SER A 189 -15.80 4.07 6.93
N VAL A 190 -16.84 3.28 7.26
CA VAL A 190 -16.66 1.98 7.93
C VAL A 190 -15.85 1.02 7.04
N ALA A 191 -16.18 0.93 5.75
CA ALA A 191 -15.42 0.12 4.81
C ALA A 191 -13.94 0.52 4.76
N PHE A 192 -13.65 1.83 4.77
CA PHE A 192 -12.28 2.35 4.80
C PHE A 192 -11.54 1.99 6.09
N ILE A 193 -12.20 2.07 7.25
CA ILE A 193 -11.61 1.66 8.54
C ILE A 193 -11.30 0.16 8.55
N LEU A 194 -12.24 -0.68 8.08
CA LEU A 194 -12.02 -2.13 7.98
C LEU A 194 -10.85 -2.46 7.04
N MET A 195 -10.77 -1.75 5.91
CA MET A 195 -9.66 -1.88 4.98
C MET A 195 -8.33 -1.50 5.65
N LEU A 196 -8.30 -0.39 6.40
CA LEU A 196 -7.09 0.05 7.12
C LEU A 196 -6.66 -1.00 8.14
N ALA A 197 -7.59 -1.56 8.91
CA ALA A 197 -7.30 -2.62 9.85
C ALA A 197 -6.69 -3.86 9.14
N GLY A 198 -7.26 -4.29 8.01
CA GLY A 198 -6.73 -5.41 7.22
C GLY A 198 -5.31 -5.15 6.69
N GLU A 199 -5.05 -3.95 6.17
CA GLU A 199 -3.71 -3.56 5.70
C GLU A 199 -2.70 -3.44 6.84
N LEU A 200 -3.12 -2.95 8.02
CA LEU A 200 -2.27 -2.90 9.22
C LEU A 200 -1.88 -4.30 9.70
N ILE A 201 -2.78 -5.29 9.63
CA ILE A 201 -2.43 -6.69 9.91
C ILE A 201 -1.39 -7.18 8.90
N GLY A 202 -1.61 -6.95 7.59
CA GLY A 202 -0.65 -7.34 6.55
C GLY A 202 0.73 -6.72 6.74
N ARG A 203 0.80 -5.43 7.13
CA ARG A 203 2.05 -4.74 7.45
C ARG A 203 2.66 -5.22 8.76
N GLY A 204 1.86 -5.48 9.78
CA GLY A 204 2.31 -6.04 11.04
C GLY A 204 2.99 -7.40 10.84
N VAL A 205 2.40 -8.28 10.04
CA VAL A 205 3.01 -9.56 9.68
C VAL A 205 4.28 -9.35 8.84
N PHE A 206 4.25 -8.46 7.84
CA PHE A 206 5.44 -8.16 7.04
C PHE A 206 6.63 -7.72 7.89
N TYR A 207 6.41 -6.84 8.88
CA TYR A 207 7.48 -6.43 9.80
C TYR A 207 7.84 -7.52 10.82
N GLY A 208 6.88 -8.33 11.27
CA GLY A 208 7.11 -9.47 12.14
C GLY A 208 7.95 -10.59 11.51
N LEU A 209 7.93 -10.69 10.17
CA LEU A 209 8.77 -11.61 9.41
C LEU A 209 10.22 -11.15 9.26
N HIS A 210 10.66 -10.12 9.98
CA HIS A 210 12.05 -9.68 9.99
C HIS A 210 12.96 -10.76 10.60
N MET A 211 13.58 -11.57 9.75
CA MET A 211 14.64 -12.51 10.11
C MET A 211 15.96 -12.05 9.52
N THR A 212 16.98 -11.85 10.35
CA THR A 212 18.33 -11.54 9.89
C THR A 212 19.13 -12.81 9.70
N VAL A 213 19.67 -13.02 8.49
CA VAL A 213 20.68 -14.06 8.24
C VAL A 213 22.07 -13.44 8.32
N GLY A 214 23.02 -14.14 8.95
CA GLY A 214 24.41 -13.69 9.06
C GLY A 214 24.85 -13.14 10.42
N MET A 215 24.01 -13.16 11.46
CA MET A 215 24.52 -13.02 12.84
C MET A 215 24.96 -14.39 13.36
N ALA A 216 26.26 -14.54 13.63
CA ALA A 216 26.74 -15.58 14.52
C ALA A 216 26.15 -15.29 15.91
N VAL A 217 25.18 -16.11 16.33
CA VAL A 217 24.78 -16.14 17.74
C VAL A 217 25.96 -16.77 18.46
N ALA A 218 26.69 -15.96 19.23
CA ALA A 218 27.68 -16.49 20.17
C ALA A 218 26.92 -17.42 21.13
N SER A 219 27.25 -18.71 21.04
CA SER A 219 26.91 -19.74 22.00
C SER A 219 27.46 -19.41 23.38
#